data_AF-A0A929YEJ9-F1
#
_entry.id   AF-A0A929YEJ9-F1
#
_cell.length_a   1.000
_cell.length_b   1.000
_cell.length_c   1.000
_cell.angle_alpha   90.00
_cell.angle_beta   90.00
_cell.angle_gamma   90.00
#
_symmetry.space_group_name_H-M   'P 1'
#
loop_
_entity.id
_entity.type
_entity.pdbx_description
1 polymer ?
#
loop_
_entity_poly.entity_id
_entity_poly.type
_entity_poly.pdbx_seq_one_letter_code
_entity_poly.pdbx_strand_id
1 'polypeptide(L)' 'MSDTYIGLFENENLETLEKDVEKCLSDKNIEVVSIRKNLQPNEDNKYLIMVVYKFKK' A
#
# COMPACT_ATOMS: atom_id res chain seq x y z
N MET A 1 14.42 17.09 -6.24
CA MET A 1 13.25 16.22 -6.48
C MET A 1 13.04 15.41 -5.22
N SER A 2 11.86 15.42 -4.62
CA SER A 2 11.57 14.56 -3.47
C SER A 2 11.21 13.19 -4.03
N ASP A 3 12.09 12.20 -3.88
CA ASP A 3 11.89 10.83 -4.39
C ASP A 3 10.77 10.13 -3.60
N THR A 4 9.53 10.42 -4.02
CA THR A 4 8.32 9.87 -3.46
C THR A 4 7.87 8.74 -4.38
N TYR A 5 7.65 7.57 -3.81
CA TYR A 5 7.28 6.35 -4.50
C TYR A 5 5.84 6.00 -4.20
N ILE A 6 5.22 5.28 -5.14
CA ILE A 6 3.86 4.77 -5.01
C ILE A 6 3.93 3.25 -5.08
N GLY A 7 3.46 2.58 -4.03
CA GLY A 7 3.18 1.16 -4.02
C GLY A 7 1.68 0.93 -4.19
N LEU A 8 1.31 0.11 -5.17
CA LEU A 8 -0.07 -0.34 -5.39
C LEU A 8 -0.16 -1.81 -4.99
N PHE A 9 -1.14 -2.13 -4.16
CA PHE A 9 -1.42 -3.48 -3.68
C PHE A 9 -2.86 -3.81 -4.01
N GLU A 10 -3.08 -5.02 -4.53
CA GLU A 10 -4.39 -5.55 -4.85
C GLU A 10 -4.58 -6.96 -4.27
N ASN A 11 -5.76 -7.25 -3.76
CA ASN A 11 -6.12 -8.59 -3.30
C ASN A 11 -7.65 -8.75 -3.25
N GLU A 12 -8.16 -9.95 -3.53
CA GLU A 12 -9.58 -10.28 -3.37
C GLU A 12 -10.02 -10.30 -1.89
N ASN A 13 -9.09 -10.53 -0.97
CA ASN A 13 -9.33 -10.52 0.46
C ASN A 13 -8.70 -9.29 1.12
N LEU A 14 -9.53 -8.47 1.78
CA LEU A 14 -9.10 -7.24 2.46
C LEU A 14 -8.12 -7.52 3.61
N GLU A 15 -8.35 -8.57 4.41
CA GLU A 15 -7.49 -8.88 5.55
C GLU A 15 -6.09 -9.34 5.10
N THR A 16 -6.04 -10.11 4.01
CA THR A 16 -4.76 -10.50 3.39
C THR A 16 -4.03 -9.27 2.82
N LEU A 17 -4.77 -8.38 2.16
CA LEU A 17 -4.22 -7.14 1.61
C LEU A 17 -3.59 -6.25 2.69
N GLU A 18 -4.28 -6.09 3.82
CA GLU A 18 -3.76 -5.28 4.92
C GLU A 18 -2.49 -5.87 5.53
N LYS A 19 -2.41 -7.20 5.69
CA LYS A 19 -1.19 -7.89 6.14
C LYS A 19 -0.03 -7.72 5.17
N ASP A 20 -0.27 -7.80 3.87
CA ASP A 20 0.75 -7.63 2.85
C ASP A 20 1.31 -6.19 2.85
N VAL A 21 0.43 -5.20 3.01
CA VAL A 21 0.81 -3.79 3.15
C VAL A 21 1.63 -3.59 4.42
N GLU A 22 1.17 -4.07 5.58
CA GLU A 22 1.91 -3.97 6.85
C GLU A 22 3.31 -4.60 6.77
N LYS A 23 3.41 -5.77 6.14
CA LYS A 23 4.70 -6.44 5.94
C LYS A 23 5.63 -5.61 5.07
N CYS A 24 5.13 -5.06 3.96
CA CYS A 24 5.91 -4.20 3.07
C CYS A 24 6.38 -2.91 3.76
N LEU A 25 5.53 -2.33 4.62
CA LEU A 25 5.85 -1.17 5.42
C LEU A 25 6.89 -1.44 6.52
N SER A 26 6.92 -2.66 7.04
CA SER A 26 7.84 -3.07 8.12
C SER A 26 9.22 -3.46 7.61
N ASP A 27 9.32 -3.99 6.39
CA ASP A 27 10.55 -4.55 5.83
C ASP A 27 11.46 -3.47 5.22
N LYS A 28 10.87 -2.40 4.67
CA LYS A 28 11.64 -1.37 3.97
C LYS A 28 11.98 -0.21 4.90
N ASN A 29 13.20 0.32 4.78
CA ASN A 29 13.61 1.58 5.41
C ASN A 29 12.88 2.77 4.75
N ILE A 30 11.56 2.82 4.93
CA ILE A 30 10.68 3.77 4.27
C ILE A 30 9.93 4.61 5.31
N GLU A 31 9.63 5.84 4.92
CA GLU A 31 8.77 6.77 5.61
C GLU A 31 7.45 6.83 4.84
N VAL A 32 6.36 6.42 5.49
CA VAL A 32 5.02 6.47 4.89
C VAL A 32 4.53 7.90 4.88
N VAL A 33 4.18 8.39 3.69
CA VAL A 33 3.64 9.73 3.48
C VAL A 33 2.12 9.71 3.50
N SER A 34 1.51 8.73 2.85
CA SER A 34 0.06 8.60 2.77
C SER A 34 -0.35 7.17 2.44
N ILE A 35 -1.48 6.73 2.98
CA ILE A 35 -2.13 5.46 2.60
C ILE A 35 -3.56 5.79 2.20
N ARG A 36 -3.95 5.36 1.00
CA ARG A 36 -5.34 5.39 0.54
C ARG A 36 -5.83 3.97 0.39
N LYS A 37 -6.86 3.62 1.16
CA LYS A 37 -7.53 2.33 1.10
C LYS A 37 -8.83 2.50 0.33
N ASN A 38 -9.10 1.59 -0.61
CA ASN A 38 -10.43 1.44 -1.18
C ASN A 38 -11.11 0.26 -0.50
N LEU A 39 -12.12 0.55 0.33
CA LEU A 39 -12.86 -0.46 1.09
C LEU A 39 -13.98 -1.11 0.26
N GLN A 40 -14.22 -0.62 -0.95
CA GLN A 40 -15.06 -1.28 -1.93
C GLN A 40 -14.18 -2.03 -2.93
N PRO A 41 -14.50 -3.30 -3.23
CA PRO A 41 -13.81 -4.01 -4.28
C PRO A 41 -14.09 -3.37 -5.65
N ASN A 42 -13.13 -3.46 -6.57
CA ASN A 42 -13.27 -2.99 -7.95
C ASN A 42 -14.16 -3.93 -8.79
N GLU A 43 -14.26 -3.66 -10.09
CA GLU A 43 -15.03 -4.50 -11.03
C GLU A 43 -14.54 -5.95 -11.09
N ASP A 44 -13.27 -6.19 -10.74
CA ASP A 44 -12.65 -7.52 -10.65
C ASP A 44 -12.78 -8.17 -9.25
N ASN A 45 -13.64 -7.64 -8.38
CA ASN A 45 -13.82 -8.08 -6.99
C ASN A 45 -12.53 -8.03 -6.13
N LYS A 46 -11.60 -7.12 -6.45
CA LYS A 46 -10.35 -6.91 -5.71
C LYS A 46 -10.37 -5.61 -4.92
N TYR A 47 -9.89 -5.68 -3.68
CA TYR A 47 -9.56 -4.52 -2.87
C TYR A 47 -8.24 -3.90 -3.33
N LEU A 48 -8.12 -2.58 -3.18
CA LEU A 48 -6.94 -1.82 -3.59
C LEU A 48 -6.45 -0.94 -2.43
N ILE A 49 -5.15 -1.01 -2.16
CA ILE A 49 -4.47 -0.08 -1.25
C ILE A 49 -3.31 0.58 -2.00
N MET A 50 -3.30 1.90 -1.99
CA MET A 50 -2.22 2.72 -2.52
C MET A 50 -1.43 3.31 -1.36
N VAL A 51 -0.13 3.07 -1.35
CA VAL A 51 0.81 3.59 -0.34
C VAL A 51 1.76 4.55 -1.03
N VAL A 52 1.82 5.77 -0.54
CA VAL A 52 2.80 6.77 -0.93
C VAL A 52 3.88 6.81 0.14
N TYR A 53 5.13 6.57 -0.23
CA TYR A 53 6.25 6.47 0.71
C TYR A 53 7.53 7.10 0.15
N LYS A 54 8.50 7.33 1.03
CA LYS A 54 9.86 7.79 0.70
C LYS A 54 10.86 6.85 1.33
N PHE A 55 12.03 6.67 0.75
CA PHE A 55 13.12 5.97 1.46
C PHE A 55 13.73 6.91 2.50
N LYS A 56 13.91 6.40 3.72
CA LYS A 56 14.69 7.11 4.75
C LYS A 56 16.16 7.06 4.31
N LYS A 57 16.81 8.22 4.30
CA LYS A 57 18.26 8.33 4.05
C LYS A 57 19.07 7.73 5.18
#